data_AF-A0A4R1Z717-F1
#
_entry.id   AF-A0A4R1Z717-F1
#
_cell.length_a   1.000
_cell.length_b   1.000
_cell.length_c   1.000
_cell.angle_alpha   90.00
_cell.angle_beta   90.00
_cell.angle_gamma   90.00
#
_symmetry.space_group_name_H-M   'P 1'
#
loop_
_entity.id
_entity.type
_entity.pdbx_description
1 polymer ?
#
loop_
_entity_poly.entity_id
_entity_poly.type
_entity_poly.pdbx_seq_one_letter_code
_entity_poly.pdbx_strand_id
1 'polypeptide(L)' 'MNGVQTLAQSLEIGRHLAHVKRTGLAESIGGFGEFIALCGYSRQQADRLIALATRASRLT' A
#
# COMPACT_ATOMS: atom_id res chain seq x y z
N MET A 1 7.96 14.84 8.02
CA MET A 1 6.54 15.02 7.65
C MET A 1 5.69 14.25 8.66
N ASN A 2 5.16 14.92 9.69
CA ASN A 2 4.26 14.29 10.68
C ASN A 2 2.89 14.97 10.62
N GLY A 3 2.20 14.79 9.49
CA GLY A 3 0.74 14.97 9.46
C GLY A 3 0.12 13.62 9.82
N VAL A 4 -0.79 13.60 10.81
CA VAL A 4 -1.54 12.39 11.15
C VAL A 4 -2.30 11.96 9.88
N GLN A 5 -1.92 10.81 9.31
CA GLN A 5 -2.63 10.25 8.16
C GLN A 5 -4.06 9.92 8.58
N THR A 6 -5.03 10.35 7.78
CA THR A 6 -6.43 10.01 8.04
C THR A 6 -6.70 8.54 7.69
N LEU A 7 -7.76 7.96 8.24
CA LEU A 7 -8.19 6.61 7.88
C LEU A 7 -8.47 6.51 6.37
N ALA A 8 -9.10 7.52 5.77
CA ALA A 8 -9.39 7.56 4.34
C ALA A 8 -8.12 7.48 3.48
N GLN A 9 -7.10 8.26 3.83
CA GLN A 9 -5.79 8.22 3.17
C GLN A 9 -5.12 6.85 3.31
N SER A 10 -5.17 6.27 4.51
CA SER A 10 -4.60 4.95 4.78
C SER A 10 -5.26 3.86 3.91
N LEU A 11 -6.58 3.93 3.73
CA LEU A 11 -7.34 3.01 2.88
C LEU A 11 -7.00 3.20 1.39
N GLU A 12 -6.86 4.44 0.94
CA GLU A 12 -6.47 4.74 -0.44
C GLU A 12 -5.07 4.23 -0.76
N ILE A 13 -4.10 4.47 0.12
CA ILE A 13 -2.74 3.94 -0.01
C ILE A 13 -2.80 2.41 -0.07
N GLY A 14 -3.52 1.77 0.86
CA GLY A 14 -3.68 0.31 0.88
C GLY A 14 -4.23 -0.26 -0.44
N ARG A 15 -5.22 0.41 -1.05
CA ARG A 15 -5.76 0.02 -2.37
C ARG A 15 -4.72 0.17 -3.49
N HIS A 16 -3.97 1.27 -3.51
CA HIS A 16 -2.91 1.47 -4.50
C HIS A 16 -1.79 0.43 -4.37
N LEU A 17 -1.34 0.16 -3.15
CA LEU A 17 -0.34 -0.88 -2.89
C LEU A 17 -0.81 -2.26 -3.35
N ALA A 18 -2.07 -2.61 -3.06
CA ALA A 18 -2.66 -3.88 -3.50
C ALA A 18 -2.75 -3.97 -5.03
N HIS A 19 -3.11 -2.86 -5.69
CA HIS A 19 -3.16 -2.78 -7.14
C HIS A 19 -1.79 -3.05 -7.75
N VAL A 20 -0.75 -2.30 -7.36
CA VAL A 20 0.62 -2.45 -7.88
C VAL A 20 1.16 -3.87 -7.64
N LYS A 21 0.93 -4.44 -6.46
CA LYS A 21 1.35 -5.81 -6.13
C LYS A 21 0.69 -6.85 -7.03
N ARG A 22 -0.58 -6.65 -7.39
CA ARG A 22 -1.37 -7.58 -8.22
C ARG A 22 -1.03 -7.47 -9.71
N THR A 23 -0.75 -6.26 -10.20
CA THR A 23 -0.55 -6.00 -11.63
C THR A 23 0.90 -6.11 -12.08
N GLY A 24 1.85 -6.25 -11.16
CA GLY A 24 3.28 -6.32 -11.50
C GLY A 24 3.82 -4.99 -12.02
N LEU A 25 3.13 -3.86 -11.80
CA LEU A 25 3.53 -2.54 -12.32
C LEU A 25 4.94 -2.10 -11.92
N ALA A 26 5.47 -2.65 -10.83
CA ALA A 26 6.81 -2.33 -10.34
C ALA A 26 7.92 -3.24 -10.90
N GLU A 27 7.62 -4.22 -11.76
CA GLU A 27 8.63 -5.16 -12.28
C GLU A 27 9.80 -4.46 -12.98
N SER A 28 9.53 -3.37 -13.71
CA SER A 28 10.56 -2.59 -14.41
C SER A 28 11.53 -1.84 -13.48
N ILE A 29 11.23 -1.74 -12.19
CA ILE A 29 12.06 -1.04 -11.20
C ILE A 29 12.62 -1.98 -10.12
N GLY A 30 12.61 -3.31 -10.33
CA GLY A 30 13.07 -4.27 -9.32
C GLY A 30 11.95 -4.88 -8.46
N GLY A 31 10.69 -4.65 -8.84
CA GLY A 31 9.52 -5.30 -8.26
C GLY A 31 8.88 -4.55 -7.11
N PHE A 32 7.85 -5.17 -6.52
CA PHE A 32 7.05 -4.55 -5.46
C PHE A 32 7.85 -4.16 -4.21
N GLY A 33 8.95 -4.87 -3.93
CA GLY A 33 9.84 -4.56 -2.80
C GLY A 33 10.55 -3.20 -2.96
N GLU A 34 11.08 -2.94 -4.16
CA GLU A 34 11.77 -1.67 -4.45
C GLU A 34 10.78 -0.50 -4.46
N PHE A 35 9.60 -0.71 -5.06
CA PHE A 35 8.54 0.29 -5.08
C PHE A 35 8.15 0.77 -3.68
N ILE A 36 7.89 -0.14 -2.73
CA ILE A 36 7.48 0.28 -1.39
C ILE A 36 8.61 0.95 -0.61
N ALA A 37 9.88 0.57 -0.88
CA ALA A 37 11.04 1.22 -0.30
C ALA A 37 11.19 2.67 -0.79
N LEU A 38 10.99 2.91 -2.09
CA LEU A 38 10.95 4.26 -2.68
C LEU A 38 9.83 5.13 -2.08
N CYS A 39 8.70 4.52 -1.76
CA CYS A 39 7.59 5.20 -1.07
C CYS A 39 7.82 5.41 0.44
N GLY A 40 8.96 4.98 0.99
CA GLY A 40 9.28 5.13 2.41
C GLY A 40 8.55 4.17 3.33
N TYR A 41 8.04 3.04 2.80
CA TYR A 41 7.36 2.01 3.59
C TYR A 41 8.25 0.79 3.80
N SER A 42 8.28 0.30 5.03
CA SER A 42 8.71 -1.08 5.28
C SER A 42 7.72 -2.08 4.68
N ARG A 43 8.20 -3.30 4.43
CA ARG A 43 7.33 -4.40 3.96
C ARG A 43 6.14 -4.63 4.88
N GLN A 44 6.38 -4.61 6.20
CA GLN A 44 5.33 -4.81 7.19
C GLN A 44 4.26 -3.70 7.15
N GLN A 45 4.66 -2.44 6.99
CA GLN A 45 3.71 -1.32 6.86
C GLN A 45 2.85 -1.47 5.60
N ALA A 46 3.48 -1.76 4.46
CA ALA A 46 2.78 -1.95 3.19
C ALA A 46 1.74 -3.09 3.28
N ASP A 47 2.13 -4.25 3.82
CA ASP A 47 1.23 -5.40 3.96
C ASP A 47 0.08 -5.09 4.96
N ARG A 48 0.32 -4.31 6.02
CA ARG A 48 -0.74 -3.86 6.95
C ARG A 48 -1.74 -2.90 6.29
N LEU A 49 -1.28 -1.96 5.47
CA LEU A 49 -2.14 -1.04 4.73
C LEU A 49 -3.02 -1.78 3.70
N ILE A 50 -2.45 -2.74 2.98
CA ILE A 50 -3.20 -3.63 2.08
C ILE A 50 -4.27 -4.41 2.84
N ALA A 51 -3.91 -4.99 3.99
CA ALA A 51 -4.84 -5.75 4.82
C ALA A 51 -5.98 -4.87 5.37
N LEU A 52 -5.66 -3.64 5.80
CA LEU A 52 -6.64 -2.67 6.25
C LEU A 52 -7.66 -2.34 5.15
N ALA A 53 -7.19 -1.98 3.95
CA ALA A 53 -8.05 -1.68 2.81
C ALA A 53 -8.93 -2.86 2.39
N THR A 54 -8.35 -4.08 2.38
CA THR A 54 -9.06 -5.31 2.03
C THR A 54 -10.18 -5.61 3.03
N ARG A 55 -9.93 -5.43 4.33
CA ARG A 55 -10.97 -5.62 5.37
C ARG A 55 -12.09 -4.59 5.25
N ALA A 56 -11.74 -3.32 5.04
CA ALA A 56 -12.74 -2.26 4.88
C ALA A 56 -13.68 -2.51 3.69
N SER A 57 -13.15 -3.01 2.56
CA SER A 57 -13.97 -3.33 1.37
C SER A 57 -14.98 -4.48 1.57
N ARG A 58 -14.88 -5.25 2.67
CA ARG A 58 -15.84 -6.32 3.01
C ARG A 58 -16.96 -5.83 3.92
N LEU A 59 -16.85 -4.62 4.45
CA LEU A 59 -17.84 -4.01 5.35
C LEU A 59 -18.85 -3.12 4.61
N THR A 60 -18.58 -2.84 3.33
CA THR A 60 -19.38 -2.02 2.41
C THR A 60 -19.98 -2.90 1.34
#